data_AF-A0A8C2FC89-F1
#
_entry.id   AF-A0A8C2FC89-F1
#
_cell.length_a   1.000
_cell.length_b   1.000
_cell.length_c   1.000
_cell.angle_alpha   90.00
_cell.angle_beta   90.00
_cell.angle_gamma   90.00
#
_symmetry.space_group_name_H-M   'P 1'
#
loop_
_entity.id
_entity.type
_entity.pdbx_description
1 polymer ?
#
loop_
_entity_poly.entity_id
_entity_poly.type
_entity_poly.pdbx_seq_one_letter_code
_entity_poly.pdbx_strand_id
1 'polypeptide(L)'
;LSSGTPNTHKLAACFRNQPTTTDSTSTGPSVGCSQGLDPGPCREYRVMWYYDPEANACAQFWYGGCQGNSNRFETEDLCQNVCVQT
;
A
#
# COMPACT_ATOMS: atom_id res chain seq x y z
N LEU A 1 -45.74 40.88 -0.09
CA LEU A 1 -46.02 40.03 -1.26
C LEU A 1 -45.02 40.39 -2.34
N SER A 2 -44.16 39.42 -2.69
CA SER A 2 -43.25 39.39 -3.84
C SER A 2 -42.23 40.52 -4.02
N SER A 3 -41.03 40.34 -3.48
CA SER A 3 -39.82 40.97 -4.03
C SER A 3 -38.57 40.15 -3.68
N GLY A 4 -37.97 39.55 -4.71
CA GLY A 4 -36.67 38.89 -4.59
C GLY A 4 -36.42 37.83 -5.65
N THR A 5 -35.96 38.24 -6.83
CA THR A 5 -35.00 37.43 -7.60
C THR A 5 -33.63 38.09 -7.42
N PRO A 6 -32.57 37.30 -7.19
CA PRO A 6 -31.67 37.04 -8.30
C PRO A 6 -31.09 35.62 -8.34
N ASN A 7 -30.86 35.16 -9.58
CA ASN A 7 -29.99 34.04 -9.90
C ASN A 7 -28.72 34.08 -9.05
N THR A 8 -28.51 33.08 -8.20
CA THR A 8 -27.20 32.82 -7.62
C THR A 8 -26.77 31.46 -8.11
N HIS A 9 -25.82 31.48 -9.04
CA HIS A 9 -24.97 30.35 -9.36
C HIS A 9 -24.39 29.80 -8.06
N LYS A 10 -25.06 28.82 -7.46
CA LYS A 10 -24.45 28.01 -6.42
C LYS A 10 -23.55 27.04 -7.15
N LEU A 11 -22.33 27.53 -7.40
CA LEU A 11 -21.17 26.74 -7.78
C LEU A 11 -21.22 25.46 -6.94
N ALA A 12 -21.55 24.33 -7.59
CA ALA A 12 -21.26 23.04 -7.02
C ALA A 12 -19.75 23.01 -6.89
N ALA A 13 -19.26 23.13 -5.66
CA ALA A 13 -17.86 22.91 -5.38
C ALA A 13 -17.49 21.56 -5.97
N CYS A 14 -16.45 21.50 -6.81
CA CYS A 14 -15.82 20.25 -7.13
C CYS A 14 -15.34 19.67 -5.80
N PHE A 15 -16.10 18.75 -5.20
CA PHE A 15 -15.52 17.85 -4.21
C PHE A 15 -14.42 17.13 -4.96
N ARG A 16 -13.17 17.52 -4.67
CA ARG A 16 -12.01 16.74 -5.04
C ARG A 16 -12.32 15.35 -4.52
N ASN A 17 -12.52 14.39 -5.40
CA ASN A 17 -12.32 12.99 -5.04
C ASN A 17 -10.94 12.99 -4.38
N GLN A 18 -10.87 12.82 -3.07
CA GLN A 18 -9.62 12.38 -2.48
C GLN A 18 -9.41 10.99 -3.07
N PRO A 19 -8.48 10.78 -4.02
CA PRO A 19 -7.85 9.47 -4.04
C PRO A 19 -7.39 9.27 -2.60
N THR A 20 -7.66 8.10 -2.05
CA THR A 20 -7.10 7.69 -0.76
C THR A 20 -5.62 8.06 -0.77
N THR A 21 -5.28 9.20 -0.16
CA THR A 21 -3.92 9.55 0.19
C THR A 21 -3.62 8.67 1.39
N THR A 22 -3.53 7.37 1.13
CA THR A 22 -2.48 6.58 1.75
C THR A 22 -1.23 7.24 1.21
N ASP A 23 -0.68 8.10 2.05
CA ASP A 23 0.57 8.81 1.83
C ASP A 23 1.62 7.78 1.41
N SER A 24 1.86 7.67 0.10
CA SER A 24 2.93 6.86 -0.49
C SER A 24 4.32 7.45 -0.22
N THR A 25 4.45 8.22 0.86
CA THR A 25 5.73 8.68 1.41
C THR A 25 6.09 7.79 2.60
N SER A 26 6.32 6.50 2.35
CA SER A 26 7.08 5.66 3.29
C SER A 26 8.58 6.00 3.17
N THR A 27 8.95 7.23 3.48
CA THR A 27 10.34 7.61 3.71
C THR A 27 10.65 7.30 5.17
N GLY A 28 10.85 6.02 5.46
CA GLY A 28 11.31 5.49 6.74
C GLY A 28 11.85 4.09 6.49
N PRO A 29 13.13 3.81 6.80
CA PRO A 29 13.77 2.56 6.41
C PRO A 29 13.10 1.39 7.13
N SER A 30 13.04 0.24 6.47
CA SER A 30 13.05 -1.07 7.14
C SER A 30 11.85 -1.48 8.00
N VAL A 31 10.64 -0.96 7.78
CA VAL A 31 9.45 -1.53 8.45
C VAL A 31 9.01 -2.79 7.71
N GLY A 32 9.71 -3.90 7.94
CA GLY A 32 9.32 -5.22 7.41
C GLY A 32 10.49 -6.17 7.14
N CYS A 33 11.66 -5.66 6.76
CA CYS A 33 12.78 -6.49 6.27
C CYS A 33 13.37 -7.46 7.31
N SER A 34 13.11 -7.26 8.60
CA SER A 34 13.53 -8.17 9.68
C SER A 34 12.44 -9.16 10.11
N GLN A 35 11.24 -9.07 9.55
CA GLN A 35 10.13 -9.97 9.84
C GLN A 35 10.23 -11.22 8.96
N GLY A 36 9.77 -12.38 9.43
CA GLY A 36 9.63 -13.56 8.58
C GLY A 36 8.48 -13.40 7.57
N LEU A 37 8.37 -14.29 6.59
CA LEU A 37 7.19 -14.35 5.74
C LEU A 37 5.94 -14.71 6.56
N ASP A 38 4.80 -14.09 6.24
CA ASP A 38 3.52 -14.38 6.89
C ASP A 38 2.39 -14.48 5.84
N PRO A 39 1.89 -15.70 5.56
CA PRO A 39 0.78 -15.91 4.62
C PRO A 39 -0.55 -15.33 5.10
N GLY A 40 -0.72 -15.11 6.41
CA GLY A 40 -2.01 -14.81 7.01
C GLY A 40 -3.00 -15.99 6.98
N PRO A 41 -4.19 -15.82 7.59
CA PRO A 41 -5.16 -16.92 7.77
C PRO A 41 -6.12 -17.12 6.59
N CYS A 42 -6.21 -16.16 5.67
CA CYS A 42 -7.10 -16.25 4.51
C CYS A 42 -6.57 -17.24 3.45
N ARG A 43 -7.42 -17.61 2.49
CA ARG A 43 -7.13 -18.64 1.46
C ARG A 43 -7.25 -18.11 0.03
N GLU A 44 -7.12 -16.80 -0.15
CA GLU A 44 -7.07 -16.14 -1.46
C GLU A 44 -5.60 -16.02 -1.88
N TYR A 45 -5.02 -17.14 -2.29
CA TYR A 45 -3.59 -17.25 -2.53
C TYR A 45 -3.15 -16.42 -3.73
N ARG A 46 -2.20 -15.51 -3.49
CA ARG A 46 -1.48 -14.77 -4.53
C ARG A 46 0.02 -14.80 -4.28
N VAL A 47 0.79 -14.80 -5.35
CA VAL A 47 2.25 -14.70 -5.28
C VAL A 47 2.62 -13.28 -4.88
N MET A 48 3.43 -13.16 -3.84
CA MET A 48 4.03 -11.90 -3.38
C MET A 48 5.52 -12.12 -3.14
N TRP A 49 6.27 -11.04 -2.99
CA TRP A 49 7.70 -11.07 -2.68
C TRP A 49 7.94 -10.77 -1.21
N TYR A 50 8.90 -11.44 -0.60
CA TYR A 50 9.41 -11.13 0.74
C TYR A 50 10.93 -11.10 0.70
N TYR A 51 11.53 -10.40 1.65
CA TYR A 51 12.97 -10.40 1.84
C TYR A 51 13.40 -11.52 2.79
N ASP A 52 14.35 -12.33 2.34
CA ASP A 52 15.01 -13.35 3.13
C ASP A 52 16.35 -12.81 3.67
N PRO A 53 16.46 -12.54 4.98
CA PRO A 53 17.69 -12.03 5.58
C PRO A 53 18.82 -13.07 5.60
N GLU A 54 18.54 -14.38 5.51
CA GLU A 54 19.57 -15.42 5.46
C GLU A 54 20.25 -15.44 4.09
N ALA A 55 19.47 -15.24 3.03
CA ALA A 55 19.96 -15.16 1.66
C ALA A 55 20.41 -13.75 1.24
N ASN A 56 20.08 -12.70 2.03
CA ASN A 56 20.19 -11.29 1.65
C ASN A 56 19.55 -11.01 0.28
N ALA A 57 18.38 -11.62 0.03
CA ALA A 57 17.74 -11.60 -1.28
C ALA A 57 16.21 -11.62 -1.16
N CYS A 58 15.53 -11.24 -2.23
CA CYS A 58 14.07 -11.29 -2.31
C CYS A 58 13.62 -12.61 -2.94
N ALA A 59 12.60 -13.23 -2.36
CA ALA A 59 12.02 -14.49 -2.83
C ALA A 59 10.49 -14.41 -2.87
N GLN A 60 9.88 -15.32 -3.63
CA GLN A 60 8.42 -15.40 -3.74
C GLN A 60 7.81 -16.26 -2.63
N PHE A 61 6.62 -15.91 -2.18
CA PHE A 61 5.81 -16.73 -1.27
C PHE A 61 4.32 -16.58 -1.58
N TRP A 62 3.52 -17.54 -1.08
CA TRP A 62 2.06 -17.50 -1.16
C TRP A 62 1.47 -16.68 -0.01
N TYR A 63 0.85 -15.56 -0.34
CA TYR A 63 0.09 -14.76 0.60
C TYR A 63 -1.41 -15.08 0.48
N GLY A 64 -2.06 -15.35 1.62
CA GLY A 64 -3.46 -15.77 1.70
C GLY A 64 -4.49 -14.66 1.49
N GLY A 65 -4.06 -13.42 1.27
CA GLY A 65 -4.94 -12.31 0.86
C GLY A 65 -5.43 -11.40 1.99
N CYS A 66 -5.21 -11.76 3.27
CA CYS A 66 -5.52 -10.89 4.42
C CYS A 66 -4.49 -11.02 5.55
N GLN A 67 -4.41 -9.99 6.40
CA GLN A 67 -3.46 -9.90 7.52
C GLN A 67 -1.99 -10.05 7.06
N GLY A 68 -1.17 -10.81 7.78
CA GLY A 68 0.26 -10.91 7.53
C GLY A 68 1.03 -9.75 8.13
N ASN A 69 2.22 -9.51 7.59
CA ASN A 69 3.10 -8.43 8.04
C ASN A 69 3.61 -7.58 6.85
N SER A 70 4.57 -6.70 7.13
CA SER A 70 5.08 -5.73 6.14
C SER A 70 6.21 -6.28 5.28
N ASN A 71 6.74 -7.47 5.56
CA ASN A 71 7.68 -8.17 4.68
C ASN A 71 6.95 -8.80 3.48
N ARG A 72 6.27 -7.95 2.70
CA ARG A 72 5.43 -8.37 1.59
C ARG A 72 5.32 -7.27 0.54
N PHE A 73 5.82 -7.55 -0.65
CA PHE A 73 5.96 -6.62 -1.77
C PHE A 73 5.31 -7.19 -3.03
N GLU A 74 4.79 -6.31 -3.88
CA GLU A 74 4.13 -6.71 -5.12
C GLU A 74 5.13 -7.16 -6.20
N THR A 75 6.33 -6.59 -6.18
CA THR A 75 7.39 -6.89 -7.16
C THR A 75 8.72 -7.16 -6.47
N GLU A 76 9.59 -7.88 -7.17
CA GLU A 76 10.96 -8.12 -6.74
C GLU A 76 11.72 -6.82 -6.57
N ASP A 77 11.63 -5.92 -7.56
CA ASP A 77 12.30 -4.61 -7.52
C ASP A 77 11.90 -3.80 -6.29
N LEU A 78 10.62 -3.82 -5.89
CA LEU A 78 10.17 -3.11 -4.69
C LEU A 78 10.78 -3.72 -3.43
N CYS A 79 10.81 -5.05 -3.33
CA CYS A 79 11.47 -5.75 -2.23
C CYS A 79 12.97 -5.42 -2.16
N GLN A 80 13.66 -5.48 -3.30
CA GLN A 80 15.10 -5.22 -3.37
C GLN A 80 15.42 -3.78 -2.98
N ASN A 81 14.72 -2.80 -3.54
CA ASN A 81 14.93 -1.39 -3.24
C ASN A 81 14.65 -1.03 -1.77
N VAL A 82 13.75 -1.78 -1.10
CA VAL A 82 13.38 -1.51 0.30
C VAL A 82 14.29 -2.23 1.29
N CYS A 83 14.68 -3.48 1.00
CA CYS A 83 15.29 -4.37 1.99
C CYS A 83 16.70 -4.85 1.69
N VAL A 84 17.10 -4.94 0.42
CA VAL A 84 18.43 -5.42 0.07
C VAL A 84 19.43 -4.30 0.31
N GLN A 85 20.34 -4.51 1.25
CA GLN A 85 21.46 -3.61 1.47
C GLN A 85 22.63 -4.09 0.60
N THR A 86 23.13 -3.19 -0.25
CA THR A 86 24.30 -3.39 -1.12
C THR A 86 25.60 -3.02 -0.42
#